data_AF-A0A6M2AVA3-F1
#
_entry.id   AF-A0A6M2AVA3-F1
#
_cell.length_a   1.000
_cell.length_b   1.000
_cell.length_c   1.000
_cell.angle_alpha   90.00
_cell.angle_beta   90.00
_cell.angle_gamma   90.00
#
_symmetry.space_group_name_H-M   'P 1'
#
loop_
_entity.id
_entity.type
_entity.pdbx_description
1 polymer ?
#
loop_
_entity_poly.entity_id
_entity_poly.type
_entity_poly.pdbx_seq_one_letter_code
_entity_poly.pdbx_strand_id
1 'polypeptide(L)'
;MKKILFLLTLFTLQLSFAQQNTEVYIFDISPSYSGMELLNARNVSNNEGYDNQPSFISNETLVFAGNNNGQTDISEYNLNSKIKTWVNQETEGGEYSPQKFPSSNDIAAVRLDKDGKQRLYRYDSETGKSSEIIEDLEVAYFSFYNDELILATVLADDKLDLVMINLTTKAVDTLFRNAGRTLQRIPKSDYMSYSLVNDEGNLDIYMLEMNILGSYFVSELPIGIQDYVWINDTQILVGSGNKLYMYDTLGEPEWNRVASLEDYGIKNITRMAISPNGKKIAIVAEEK
;
A
#
# COMPACT_ATOMS: atom_id res chain seq x y z
N MET A 1 -15.70 -14.09 53.72
CA MET A 1 -14.33 -14.03 53.17
C MET A 1 -14.44 -13.81 51.67
N LYS A 2 -13.63 -12.88 51.15
CA LYS A 2 -13.86 -12.13 49.91
C LYS A 2 -13.84 -13.02 48.66
N LYS A 3 -14.80 -12.75 47.77
CA LYS A 3 -14.93 -13.26 46.40
C LYS A 3 -13.74 -12.80 45.57
N ILE A 4 -13.11 -13.70 44.81
CA ILE A 4 -12.28 -13.33 43.67
C ILE A 4 -12.90 -14.02 42.46
N LEU A 5 -13.72 -13.25 41.75
CA LEU A 5 -14.19 -13.57 40.41
C LEU A 5 -13.02 -13.24 39.48
N PHE A 6 -12.46 -14.24 38.83
CA PHE A 6 -11.43 -14.07 37.81
C PHE A 6 -12.12 -13.47 36.58
N LEU A 7 -12.03 -12.15 36.42
CA LEU A 7 -12.47 -11.45 35.23
C LEU A 7 -11.35 -11.64 34.19
N LEU A 8 -11.53 -12.60 33.29
CA LEU A 8 -10.72 -12.73 32.08
C LEU A 8 -11.10 -11.55 31.17
N THR A 9 -10.41 -10.43 31.29
CA THR A 9 -10.43 -9.37 30.28
C THR A 9 -9.66 -9.89 29.08
N LEU A 10 -10.39 -10.49 28.15
CA LEU A 10 -9.95 -10.69 26.78
C LEU A 10 -9.71 -9.28 26.21
N PHE A 11 -8.47 -8.82 26.21
CA PHE A 11 -8.06 -7.71 25.35
C PHE A 11 -8.14 -8.23 23.92
N THR A 12 -9.33 -8.19 23.34
CA THR A 12 -9.45 -8.04 21.91
C THR A 12 -8.64 -6.79 21.58
N LEU A 13 -7.57 -6.91 20.80
CA LEU A 13 -7.09 -5.78 20.01
C LEU A 13 -8.28 -5.36 19.15
N GLN A 14 -9.06 -4.41 19.67
CA GLN A 14 -9.81 -3.55 18.80
C GLN A 14 -8.72 -2.80 18.03
N LEU A 15 -8.38 -3.31 16.86
CA LEU A 15 -8.02 -2.45 15.74
C LEU A 15 -9.25 -1.58 15.49
N SER A 16 -9.50 -0.63 16.39
CA SER A 16 -10.19 0.59 16.08
C SER A 16 -9.26 1.35 15.13
N PHE A 17 -9.09 0.82 13.91
CA PHE A 17 -9.14 1.70 12.77
C PHE A 17 -10.52 2.33 12.90
N ALA A 18 -10.60 3.46 13.60
CA ALA A 18 -11.65 4.42 13.34
C ALA A 18 -11.73 4.44 11.82
N GLN A 19 -12.87 4.01 11.27
CA GLN A 19 -13.08 3.87 9.84
C GLN A 19 -12.74 5.24 9.25
N GLN A 20 -11.50 5.40 8.80
CA GLN A 20 -11.04 6.65 8.25
C GLN A 20 -11.84 6.75 6.97
N ASN A 21 -12.81 7.66 6.97
CA ASN A 21 -13.59 7.99 5.79
C ASN A 21 -12.63 8.71 4.85
N THR A 22 -11.88 7.92 4.09
CA THR A 22 -10.87 8.40 3.16
C THR A 22 -11.37 8.21 1.76
N GLU A 23 -10.99 9.16 0.91
CA GLU A 23 -11.33 9.16 -0.50
C GLU A 23 -10.04 8.99 -1.32
N VAL A 24 -10.18 8.38 -2.49
CA VAL A 24 -9.11 8.19 -3.47
C VAL A 24 -9.23 9.25 -4.54
N TYR A 25 -8.23 10.12 -4.61
CA TYR A 25 -8.10 11.15 -5.62
C TYR A 25 -7.06 10.78 -6.65
N ILE A 26 -7.27 11.23 -7.88
CA ILE A 26 -6.28 11.14 -8.96
C ILE A 26 -5.89 12.55 -9.40
N PHE A 27 -4.59 12.75 -9.59
CA PHE A 27 -4.02 13.95 -10.19
C PHE A 27 -3.09 13.53 -11.34
N ASP A 28 -3.06 14.38 -12.37
CA ASP A 28 -1.95 14.38 -13.30
C ASP A 28 -0.79 15.16 -12.65
N ILE A 29 0.45 14.69 -12.83
CA ILE A 29 1.63 15.33 -12.24
C ILE A 29 2.59 15.83 -13.30
N SER A 30 3.13 17.02 -13.10
CA SER A 30 4.15 17.65 -13.95
C SER A 30 5.24 18.32 -13.11
N PRO A 31 6.49 18.36 -13.58
CA PRO A 31 7.52 19.19 -12.95
C PRO A 31 7.13 20.66 -12.98
N SER A 32 7.44 21.39 -11.92
CA SER A 32 7.20 22.84 -11.82
C SER A 32 8.35 23.55 -11.11
N TYR A 33 8.37 24.89 -11.16
CA TYR A 33 9.39 25.67 -10.44
C TYR A 33 9.32 25.47 -8.91
N SER A 34 8.13 25.18 -8.37
CA SER A 34 7.93 24.88 -6.95
C SER A 34 8.13 23.40 -6.60
N GLY A 35 8.65 22.59 -7.54
CA GLY A 35 8.84 21.14 -7.40
C GLY A 35 7.88 20.36 -8.28
N MET A 36 6.62 20.26 -7.86
CA MET A 36 5.60 19.46 -8.54
C MET A 36 4.30 20.26 -8.70
N GLU A 37 3.70 20.18 -9.87
CA GLU A 37 2.36 20.69 -10.15
C GLU A 37 1.37 19.52 -10.18
N LEU A 38 0.20 19.73 -9.57
CA LEU A 38 -0.91 18.80 -9.55
C LEU A 38 -2.04 19.35 -10.42
N LEU A 39 -2.53 18.54 -11.34
CA LEU A 39 -3.49 18.94 -12.35
C LEU A 39 -4.67 17.95 -12.40
N ASN A 40 -5.80 18.42 -12.92
CA ASN A 40 -6.95 17.58 -13.25
C ASN A 40 -7.40 16.67 -12.09
N ALA A 41 -7.58 17.25 -10.90
CA ALA A 41 -8.03 16.57 -9.70
C ALA A 41 -9.38 15.88 -9.91
N ARG A 42 -9.51 14.64 -9.44
CA ARG A 42 -10.75 13.84 -9.51
C ARG A 42 -10.83 12.90 -8.32
N ASN A 43 -11.93 12.95 -7.56
CA ASN A 43 -12.29 11.90 -6.60
C ASN A 43 -12.88 10.70 -7.38
N VAL A 44 -12.31 9.51 -7.21
CA VAL A 44 -12.71 8.29 -7.95
C VAL A 44 -13.45 7.27 -7.09
N SER A 45 -13.35 7.34 -5.77
CA SER A 45 -14.17 6.53 -4.84
C SER A 45 -15.55 7.15 -4.66
N ASN A 46 -15.59 8.43 -4.29
CA ASN A 46 -16.79 9.26 -4.09
C ASN A 46 -17.89 8.54 -3.32
N ASN A 47 -17.54 8.03 -2.13
CA ASN A 47 -18.46 7.28 -1.27
C ASN A 47 -18.03 7.36 0.21
N GLU A 48 -18.99 7.26 1.13
CA GLU A 48 -18.66 7.16 2.55
C GLU A 48 -18.15 5.77 2.90
N GLY A 49 -16.93 5.67 3.42
CA GLY A 49 -16.40 4.42 3.94
C GLY A 49 -14.89 4.29 3.83
N TYR A 50 -14.43 3.04 3.83
CA TYR A 50 -13.02 2.73 3.67
C TYR A 50 -12.67 2.64 2.18
N ASP A 51 -12.01 3.67 1.65
CA ASP A 51 -11.35 3.59 0.34
C ASP A 51 -9.85 3.82 0.49
N ASN A 52 -9.05 2.83 0.09
CA ASN A 52 -7.64 2.82 0.43
C ASN A 52 -6.78 1.91 -0.45
N GLN A 53 -5.47 1.91 -0.18
CA GLN A 53 -4.47 1.02 -0.80
C GLN A 53 -4.55 0.99 -2.35
N PRO A 54 -4.48 2.17 -3.01
CA PRO A 54 -4.56 2.24 -4.46
C PRO A 54 -3.35 1.60 -5.12
N SER A 55 -3.54 1.05 -6.31
CA SER A 55 -2.49 0.56 -7.19
C SER A 55 -2.91 0.73 -8.65
N PHE A 56 -1.98 1.18 -9.49
CA PHE A 56 -2.22 1.28 -10.92
C PHE A 56 -1.92 -0.05 -11.60
N ILE A 57 -2.93 -0.65 -12.23
CA ILE A 57 -2.76 -1.89 -13.02
C ILE A 57 -2.47 -1.59 -14.50
N SER A 58 -2.65 -0.33 -14.91
CA SER A 58 -2.22 0.26 -16.19
C SER A 58 -2.06 1.78 -16.04
N ASN A 59 -1.76 2.50 -17.12
CA ASN A 59 -1.75 3.98 -17.08
C ASN A 59 -3.16 4.59 -17.01
N GLU A 60 -4.19 3.77 -17.29
CA GLU A 60 -5.58 4.17 -17.43
C GLU A 60 -6.50 3.50 -16.40
N THR A 61 -6.02 2.50 -15.67
CA THR A 61 -6.85 1.74 -14.72
C THR A 61 -6.19 1.69 -13.34
N LEU A 62 -6.97 2.09 -12.33
CA LEU A 62 -6.62 2.03 -10.93
C LEU A 62 -7.44 0.93 -10.26
N VAL A 63 -6.82 0.17 -9.36
CA VAL A 63 -7.53 -0.66 -8.39
C VAL A 63 -7.29 -0.15 -6.98
N PHE A 64 -8.25 -0.34 -6.09
CA PHE A 64 -8.12 0.05 -4.67
C PHE A 64 -9.08 -0.80 -3.83
N ALA A 65 -8.77 -0.91 -2.53
CA ALA A 65 -9.69 -1.47 -1.55
C ALA A 65 -10.81 -0.46 -1.34
N GLY A 66 -11.99 -0.72 -1.89
CA GLY A 66 -13.08 0.23 -1.94
C GLY A 66 -14.26 -0.21 -1.10
N ASN A 67 -15.03 0.75 -0.61
CA ASN A 67 -16.23 0.46 0.17
C ASN A 67 -17.42 0.15 -0.75
N ASN A 68 -17.88 -1.09 -0.67
CA ASN A 68 -19.05 -1.62 -1.32
C ASN A 68 -20.13 -1.88 -0.27
N ASN A 69 -20.92 -0.85 0.04
CA ASN A 69 -22.03 -0.94 1.00
C ASN A 69 -21.62 -1.44 2.40
N GLY A 70 -20.44 -1.04 2.89
CA GLY A 70 -19.90 -1.43 4.19
C GLY A 70 -18.97 -2.64 4.17
N GLN A 71 -18.91 -3.39 3.06
CA GLN A 71 -17.90 -4.41 2.80
C GLN A 71 -16.72 -3.75 2.07
N THR A 72 -15.49 -4.14 2.41
CA THR A 72 -14.31 -3.72 1.62
C THR A 72 -14.10 -4.74 0.52
N ASP A 73 -14.17 -4.32 -0.75
CA ASP A 73 -13.96 -5.16 -1.93
C ASP A 73 -12.94 -4.52 -2.89
N ILE A 74 -12.46 -5.27 -3.88
CA ILE A 74 -11.54 -4.73 -4.89
C ILE A 74 -12.32 -3.91 -5.92
N SER A 75 -12.18 -2.58 -5.84
CA SER A 75 -12.68 -1.66 -6.84
C SER A 75 -11.71 -1.54 -8.01
N GLU A 76 -12.23 -1.54 -9.24
CA GLU A 76 -11.49 -1.19 -10.45
C GLU A 76 -12.11 0.05 -11.09
N TYR A 77 -11.28 1.06 -11.34
CA TYR A 77 -11.69 2.33 -11.94
C TYR A 77 -10.89 2.63 -13.21
N ASN A 78 -11.59 2.76 -14.33
CA ASN A 78 -10.99 3.21 -15.58
C ASN A 78 -11.05 4.73 -15.70
N LEU A 79 -9.88 5.37 -15.76
CA LEU A 79 -9.68 6.81 -15.81
C LEU A 79 -10.24 7.50 -17.07
N ASN A 80 -10.40 6.76 -18.18
CA ASN A 80 -10.86 7.30 -19.45
C ASN A 80 -12.38 7.20 -19.58
N SER A 81 -12.94 6.01 -19.37
CA SER A 81 -14.39 5.79 -19.42
C SER A 81 -15.10 6.30 -18.17
N LYS A 82 -14.36 6.51 -17.07
CA LYS A 82 -14.87 6.90 -15.74
C LYS A 82 -15.80 5.85 -15.14
N ILE A 83 -15.64 4.59 -15.55
CA ILE A 83 -16.43 3.47 -15.07
C ILE A 83 -15.72 2.85 -13.87
N LYS A 84 -16.48 2.64 -12.79
CA LYS A 84 -16.10 1.88 -11.60
C LYS A 84 -16.81 0.53 -11.61
N THR A 85 -16.06 -0.55 -11.44
CA THR A 85 -16.55 -1.93 -11.36
C THR A 85 -15.93 -2.64 -10.15
N TRP A 86 -16.44 -3.82 -9.81
CA TRP A 86 -15.87 -4.70 -8.79
C TRP A 86 -15.20 -5.88 -9.47
N VAL A 87 -13.98 -6.22 -9.04
CA VAL A 87 -13.18 -7.30 -9.65
C VAL A 87 -13.77 -8.66 -9.35
N ASN A 88 -14.34 -8.83 -8.16
CA ASN A 88 -14.89 -10.09 -7.68
C ASN A 88 -16.28 -9.90 -7.09
N GLN A 89 -16.99 -11.02 -6.91
CA GLN A 89 -18.15 -11.04 -6.04
C GLN A 89 -17.72 -10.81 -4.59
N GLU A 90 -18.57 -10.14 -3.83
CA GLU A 90 -18.34 -9.82 -2.42
C GLU A 90 -17.89 -11.07 -1.65
N THR A 91 -16.80 -10.94 -0.92
CA THR A 91 -16.35 -11.98 0.01
C THR A 91 -16.41 -11.47 1.44
N GLU A 92 -16.82 -12.34 2.35
CA GLU A 92 -16.96 -11.97 3.76
C GLU A 92 -15.57 -11.70 4.37
N GLY A 93 -15.43 -10.55 5.02
CA GLY A 93 -14.20 -10.08 5.69
C GLY A 93 -13.37 -9.08 4.85
N GLY A 94 -13.41 -9.21 3.53
CA GLY A 94 -13.01 -8.18 2.57
C GLY A 94 -11.58 -8.22 2.07
N GLU A 95 -11.33 -7.42 1.04
CA GLU A 95 -10.09 -7.39 0.27
C GLU A 95 -9.30 -6.09 0.39
N TYR A 96 -7.98 -6.23 0.51
CA TYR A 96 -7.05 -5.16 0.83
C TYR A 96 -5.81 -5.25 -0.05
N SER A 97 -5.14 -4.11 -0.24
CA SER A 97 -3.86 -4.03 -0.97
C SER A 97 -3.88 -4.66 -2.38
N PRO A 98 -4.90 -4.41 -3.23
CA PRO A 98 -4.96 -5.03 -4.55
C PRO A 98 -3.80 -4.58 -5.45
N GLN A 99 -3.18 -5.53 -6.14
CA GLN A 99 -2.10 -5.29 -7.11
C GLN A 99 -2.22 -6.24 -8.30
N LYS A 100 -1.82 -5.79 -9.49
CA LYS A 100 -1.75 -6.63 -10.68
C LYS A 100 -0.56 -7.59 -10.59
N PHE A 101 -0.72 -8.82 -11.06
CA PHE A 101 0.42 -9.68 -11.40
C PHE A 101 1.28 -9.05 -12.52
N PRO A 102 2.61 -9.14 -12.47
CA PRO A 102 3.47 -8.47 -13.46
C PRO A 102 3.18 -8.87 -14.93
N SER A 103 2.96 -10.17 -15.20
CA SER A 103 2.77 -10.68 -16.57
C SER A 103 1.34 -11.13 -16.91
N SER A 104 0.36 -10.97 -16.02
CA SER A 104 -1.04 -11.32 -16.32
C SER A 104 -1.99 -10.20 -15.90
N ASN A 105 -3.25 -10.25 -16.35
CA ASN A 105 -4.27 -9.28 -15.94
C ASN A 105 -4.88 -9.57 -14.57
N ASP A 106 -4.53 -10.71 -13.97
CA ASP A 106 -5.07 -11.11 -12.68
C ASP A 106 -4.59 -10.19 -11.57
N ILE A 107 -5.37 -10.17 -10.50
CA ILE A 107 -5.14 -9.30 -9.35
C ILE A 107 -4.77 -10.17 -8.16
N ALA A 108 -3.74 -9.80 -7.42
CA ALA A 108 -3.49 -10.28 -6.08
C ALA A 108 -4.09 -9.31 -5.06
N ALA A 109 -4.67 -9.82 -3.97
CA ALA A 109 -5.10 -9.01 -2.85
C ALA A 109 -4.99 -9.81 -1.55
N VAL A 110 -4.80 -9.10 -0.44
CA VAL A 110 -4.92 -9.67 0.90
C VAL A 110 -6.40 -9.75 1.23
N ARG A 111 -6.89 -10.93 1.61
CA ARG A 111 -8.26 -11.11 2.08
C ARG A 111 -8.26 -11.39 3.58
N LEU A 112 -9.15 -10.72 4.31
CA LEU A 112 -9.46 -11.08 5.69
C LEU A 112 -10.50 -12.20 5.65
N ASP A 113 -10.12 -13.41 6.03
CA ASP A 113 -11.04 -14.55 6.06
C ASP A 113 -11.90 -14.57 7.32
N LYS A 114 -12.97 -15.39 7.29
CA LYS A 114 -13.92 -15.53 8.42
C LYS A 114 -13.28 -16.05 9.71
N ASP A 115 -12.13 -16.71 9.61
CA ASP A 115 -11.34 -17.14 10.77
C ASP A 115 -10.46 -16.03 11.36
N GLY A 116 -10.55 -14.81 10.81
CA GLY A 116 -9.81 -13.63 11.23
C GLY A 116 -8.40 -13.54 10.68
N LYS A 117 -7.97 -14.51 9.85
CA LYS A 117 -6.63 -14.52 9.27
C LYS A 117 -6.58 -13.73 7.98
N GLN A 118 -5.45 -13.07 7.75
CA GLN A 118 -5.17 -12.36 6.50
C GLN A 118 -4.40 -13.28 5.57
N ARG A 119 -4.92 -13.57 4.38
CA ARG A 119 -4.28 -14.47 3.42
C ARG A 119 -4.16 -13.81 2.06
N LEU A 120 -3.15 -14.22 1.29
CA LEU A 120 -2.89 -13.65 -0.03
C LEU A 120 -3.61 -14.48 -1.11
N TYR A 121 -4.50 -13.82 -1.86
CA TYR A 121 -5.33 -14.45 -2.90
C TYR A 121 -5.02 -13.90 -4.29
N ARG A 122 -5.11 -14.76 -5.29
CA ARG A 122 -5.17 -14.41 -6.72
C ARG A 122 -6.64 -14.37 -7.14
N TYR A 123 -7.01 -13.38 -7.93
CA TYR A 123 -8.32 -13.19 -8.52
C TYR A 123 -8.16 -13.21 -10.04
N ASP A 124 -8.85 -14.14 -10.68
CA ASP A 124 -8.90 -14.26 -12.13
C ASP A 124 -9.60 -13.03 -12.73
N SER A 125 -8.93 -12.36 -13.66
CA SER A 125 -9.38 -11.08 -14.22
C SER A 125 -10.63 -11.16 -15.11
N GLU A 126 -10.97 -12.34 -15.62
CA GLU A 126 -12.16 -12.53 -16.46
C GLU A 126 -13.37 -13.00 -15.66
N THR A 127 -13.16 -13.83 -14.65
CA THR A 127 -14.22 -14.52 -13.91
C THR A 127 -14.40 -14.03 -12.47
N GLY A 128 -13.44 -13.29 -11.92
CA GLY A 128 -13.41 -12.84 -10.53
C GLY A 128 -13.21 -13.98 -9.52
N LYS A 129 -12.94 -15.21 -9.97
CA LYS A 129 -12.72 -16.36 -9.08
C LYS A 129 -11.39 -16.22 -8.36
N SER A 130 -11.41 -16.47 -7.05
CA SER A 130 -10.22 -16.39 -6.21
C SER A 130 -9.58 -17.75 -5.91
N SER A 131 -8.25 -17.81 -5.82
CA SER A 131 -7.50 -18.93 -5.25
C SER A 131 -6.38 -18.44 -4.33
N GLU A 132 -6.11 -19.17 -3.26
CA GLU A 132 -5.06 -18.82 -2.30
C GLU A 132 -3.67 -18.99 -2.96
N ILE A 133 -2.78 -18.03 -2.71
CA ILE A 133 -1.45 -18.00 -3.33
C ILE A 133 -0.43 -18.78 -2.50
N ILE A 134 -0.51 -18.68 -1.17
CA ILE A 134 0.42 -19.29 -0.22
C ILE A 134 -0.35 -19.70 1.03
N GLU A 135 -0.30 -20.99 1.36
CA GLU A 135 -1.02 -21.55 2.51
C GLU A 135 -0.30 -21.23 3.83
N ASP A 136 -1.07 -21.15 4.91
CA ASP A 136 -0.58 -21.00 6.30
C ASP A 136 0.33 -19.78 6.55
N LEU A 137 0.22 -18.73 5.74
CA LEU A 137 0.98 -17.49 5.90
C LEU A 137 0.06 -16.29 6.07
N GLU A 138 0.19 -15.59 7.20
CA GLU A 138 -0.63 -14.42 7.51
C GLU A 138 -0.01 -13.14 6.90
N VAL A 139 -0.30 -12.89 5.62
CA VAL A 139 0.25 -11.77 4.85
C VAL A 139 -0.54 -10.49 5.11
N ALA A 140 0.13 -9.43 5.55
CA ALA A 140 -0.47 -8.11 5.78
C ALA A 140 -0.32 -7.16 4.59
N TYR A 141 0.89 -7.08 4.02
CA TYR A 141 1.19 -6.27 2.84
C TYR A 141 2.17 -7.01 1.94
N PHE A 142 2.12 -6.75 0.63
CA PHE A 142 3.04 -7.36 -0.32
C PHE A 142 3.35 -6.40 -1.48
N SER A 143 4.42 -6.69 -2.22
CA SER A 143 4.71 -6.08 -3.52
C SER A 143 5.44 -7.09 -4.41
N PHE A 144 5.06 -7.14 -5.68
CA PHE A 144 5.75 -7.97 -6.66
C PHE A 144 7.12 -7.42 -7.00
N TYR A 145 8.13 -8.31 -7.04
CA TYR A 145 9.37 -8.04 -7.78
C TYR A 145 9.20 -8.51 -9.23
N ASN A 146 8.78 -9.76 -9.43
CA ASN A 146 8.44 -10.35 -10.73
C ASN A 146 7.36 -11.44 -10.54
N ASP A 147 7.08 -12.26 -11.56
CA ASP A 147 6.04 -13.31 -11.46
C ASP A 147 6.39 -14.46 -10.51
N GLU A 148 7.66 -14.58 -10.11
CA GLU A 148 8.16 -15.65 -9.24
C GLU A 148 8.41 -15.18 -7.81
N LEU A 149 8.83 -13.93 -7.61
CA LEU A 149 9.27 -13.41 -6.33
C LEU A 149 8.43 -12.21 -5.89
N ILE A 150 7.99 -12.27 -4.64
CA ILE A 150 7.35 -11.14 -3.96
C ILE A 150 8.08 -10.84 -2.65
N LEU A 151 8.10 -9.56 -2.28
CA LEU A 151 8.31 -9.19 -0.88
C LEU A 151 6.97 -9.07 -0.20
N ALA A 152 6.89 -9.55 1.04
CA ALA A 152 5.71 -9.43 1.86
C ALA A 152 6.09 -9.08 3.30
N THR A 153 5.14 -8.48 4.02
CA THR A 153 5.17 -8.39 5.48
C THR A 153 4.13 -9.34 6.02
N VAL A 154 4.51 -10.12 7.03
CA VAL A 154 3.66 -11.13 7.64
C VAL A 154 3.49 -10.86 9.12
N LEU A 155 2.33 -11.20 9.67
CA LEU A 155 2.03 -11.04 11.09
C LEU A 155 2.89 -12.02 11.92
N ALA A 156 3.66 -11.49 12.87
CA ALA A 156 4.49 -12.26 13.80
C ALA A 156 4.57 -11.55 15.16
N ASP A 157 4.02 -12.18 16.22
CA ASP A 157 4.08 -11.69 17.61
C ASP A 157 3.76 -10.18 17.77
N ASP A 158 2.60 -9.76 17.26
CA ASP A 158 2.11 -8.36 17.23
C ASP A 158 2.94 -7.38 16.38
N LYS A 159 3.82 -7.91 15.52
CA LYS A 159 4.67 -7.14 14.62
C LYS A 159 4.59 -7.65 13.19
N LEU A 160 5.32 -6.98 12.30
CA LEU A 160 5.50 -7.38 10.91
C LEU A 160 6.92 -7.88 10.70
N ASP A 161 7.07 -9.07 10.13
CA ASP A 161 8.34 -9.57 9.63
C ASP A 161 8.38 -9.42 8.11
N LEU A 162 9.51 -8.92 7.56
CA LEU A 162 9.74 -8.87 6.13
C LEU A 162 10.17 -10.26 5.64
N VAL A 163 9.43 -10.80 4.69
CA VAL A 163 9.72 -12.09 4.05
C VAL A 163 9.84 -11.93 2.54
N MET A 164 10.70 -12.76 1.93
CA MET A 164 10.68 -13.03 0.51
C MET A 164 9.92 -14.32 0.28
N ILE A 165 8.99 -14.32 -0.67
CA ILE A 165 8.21 -15.51 -1.04
C ILE A 165 8.50 -15.83 -2.49
N ASN A 166 8.85 -17.10 -2.75
CA ASN A 166 8.91 -17.64 -4.09
C ASN A 166 7.57 -18.31 -4.43
N LEU A 167 6.83 -17.72 -5.36
CA LEU A 167 5.49 -18.16 -5.75
C LEU A 167 5.48 -19.52 -6.46
N THR A 168 6.60 -19.91 -7.07
CA THR A 168 6.76 -21.19 -7.78
C THR A 168 7.05 -22.33 -6.81
N THR A 169 8.05 -22.15 -5.93
CA THR A 169 8.48 -23.19 -4.97
C THR A 169 7.69 -23.17 -3.67
N LYS A 170 6.94 -22.09 -3.41
CA LYS A 170 6.28 -21.78 -2.14
C LYS A 170 7.25 -21.62 -0.96
N ALA A 171 8.54 -21.41 -1.23
CA ALA A 171 9.52 -21.10 -0.21
C ALA A 171 9.26 -19.69 0.37
N VAL A 172 9.42 -19.57 1.70
CA VAL A 172 9.28 -18.32 2.44
C VAL A 172 10.55 -18.13 3.27
N ASP A 173 11.27 -17.05 3.00
CA ASP A 173 12.51 -16.70 3.69
C ASP A 173 12.30 -15.39 4.46
N THR A 174 12.42 -15.43 5.78
CA THR A 174 12.40 -14.20 6.61
C THR A 174 13.72 -13.45 6.43
N LEU A 175 13.64 -12.22 5.93
CA LEU A 175 14.80 -11.36 5.70
C LEU A 175 15.09 -10.49 6.93
N PHE A 176 14.06 -9.83 7.46
CA PHE A 176 14.17 -8.89 8.58
C PHE A 176 12.93 -8.97 9.47
N ARG A 177 13.09 -8.56 10.72
CA ARG A 177 12.00 -8.44 11.70
C ARG A 177 11.69 -6.99 11.99
N ASN A 178 10.50 -6.70 12.53
CA ASN A 178 10.03 -5.35 12.83
C ASN A 178 9.99 -4.44 11.59
N ALA A 179 9.47 -4.95 10.49
CA ALA A 179 9.27 -4.19 9.27
C ALA A 179 8.11 -3.19 9.39
N GLY A 180 8.17 -2.12 8.60
CA GLY A 180 7.02 -1.27 8.32
C GLY A 180 6.11 -1.89 7.24
N ARG A 181 5.04 -1.18 6.91
CA ARG A 181 3.98 -1.70 6.00
C ARG A 181 4.21 -1.42 4.52
N THR A 182 5.15 -0.54 4.17
CA THR A 182 5.37 -0.13 2.78
C THR A 182 6.47 -0.95 2.13
N LEU A 183 6.11 -1.56 1.00
CA LEU A 183 6.97 -2.32 0.11
C LEU A 183 6.74 -1.81 -1.30
N GLN A 184 7.80 -1.48 -2.04
CA GLN A 184 7.67 -0.92 -3.39
C GLN A 184 8.77 -1.47 -4.30
N ARG A 185 8.44 -1.86 -5.53
CA ARG A 185 9.46 -2.03 -6.57
C ARG A 185 9.97 -0.66 -7.00
N ILE A 186 11.29 -0.49 -7.03
CA ILE A 186 11.88 0.78 -7.46
C ILE A 186 11.85 0.82 -9.00
N PRO A 187 11.22 1.84 -9.62
CA PRO A 187 11.06 1.91 -11.07
C PRO A 187 12.37 1.72 -11.83
N LYS A 188 12.32 0.97 -12.94
CA LYS A 188 13.46 0.78 -13.87
C LYS A 188 14.73 0.22 -13.21
N SER A 189 14.59 -0.57 -12.14
CA SER A 189 15.73 -1.15 -11.41
C SER A 189 15.46 -2.60 -10.99
N ASP A 190 16.52 -3.26 -10.53
CA ASP A 190 16.48 -4.60 -9.91
C ASP A 190 16.33 -4.53 -8.37
N TYR A 191 15.88 -3.38 -7.86
CA TYR A 191 15.72 -3.13 -6.44
C TYR A 191 14.26 -3.11 -6.03
N MET A 192 14.03 -3.64 -4.84
CA MET A 192 12.83 -3.36 -4.07
C MET A 192 13.18 -2.37 -2.96
N SER A 193 12.19 -1.69 -2.41
CA SER A 193 12.35 -0.93 -1.17
C SER A 193 11.38 -1.42 -0.12
N TYR A 194 11.79 -1.28 1.13
CA TYR A 194 11.02 -1.62 2.31
C TYR A 194 11.39 -0.67 3.45
N SER A 195 10.64 -0.72 4.54
CA SER A 195 10.94 0.03 5.75
C SER A 195 11.16 -0.88 6.96
N LEU A 196 12.04 -0.48 7.87
CA LEU A 196 12.26 -1.14 9.17
C LEU A 196 12.09 -0.13 10.30
N VAL A 197 11.57 -0.60 11.43
CA VAL A 197 11.52 0.19 12.65
C VAL A 197 12.93 0.27 13.26
N ASN A 198 13.43 1.48 13.46
CA ASN A 198 14.74 1.74 14.06
C ASN A 198 14.67 1.81 15.60
N ASP A 199 15.82 1.99 16.25
CA ASP A 199 15.93 1.98 17.71
C ASP A 199 15.16 3.12 18.40
N GLU A 200 14.87 4.20 17.67
CA GLU A 200 14.06 5.34 18.15
C GLU A 200 12.55 5.13 17.93
N GLY A 201 12.17 4.07 17.22
CA GLY A 201 10.79 3.75 16.86
C GLY A 201 10.29 4.44 15.59
N ASN A 202 11.17 5.15 14.87
CA ASN A 202 10.87 5.68 13.53
C ASN A 202 11.08 4.60 12.47
N LEU A 203 10.70 4.90 11.22
CA LEU A 203 10.87 3.98 10.10
C LEU A 203 12.02 4.43 9.19
N ASP A 204 12.97 3.55 8.96
CA ASP A 204 14.06 3.73 8.01
C ASP A 204 13.71 3.08 6.67
N ILE A 205 13.97 3.77 5.56
CA ILE A 205 13.81 3.23 4.19
C ILE A 205 15.10 2.54 3.77
N TYR A 206 14.97 1.33 3.22
CA TYR A 206 16.06 0.56 2.63
C TYR A 206 15.76 0.20 1.18
N MET A 207 16.80 0.09 0.36
CA MET A 207 16.79 -0.57 -0.94
C MET A 207 17.36 -1.98 -0.81
N LEU A 208 16.67 -2.99 -1.33
CA LEU A 208 17.09 -4.38 -1.42
C LEU A 208 17.45 -4.73 -2.87
N GLU A 209 18.70 -5.09 -3.12
CA GLU A 209 19.14 -5.63 -4.40
C GLU A 209 18.72 -7.10 -4.53
N MET A 210 17.78 -7.39 -5.42
CA MET A 210 17.10 -8.69 -5.43
C MET A 210 17.97 -9.87 -5.88
N ASN A 211 19.06 -9.61 -6.60
CA ASN A 211 19.95 -10.66 -7.12
C ASN A 211 20.92 -11.21 -6.05
N ILE A 212 21.31 -10.38 -5.09
CA ILE A 212 22.30 -10.72 -4.05
C ILE A 212 21.74 -10.58 -2.63
N LEU A 213 20.51 -10.06 -2.49
CA LEU A 213 19.83 -9.74 -1.23
C LEU A 213 20.62 -8.77 -0.33
N GLY A 214 21.38 -7.86 -0.95
CA GLY A 214 22.10 -6.78 -0.27
C GLY A 214 21.17 -5.61 0.02
N SER A 215 21.19 -5.08 1.25
CA SER A 215 20.37 -3.94 1.65
C SER A 215 21.20 -2.68 1.89
N TYR A 216 20.68 -1.54 1.44
CA TYR A 216 21.30 -0.22 1.56
C TYR A 216 20.33 0.76 2.21
N PHE A 217 20.79 1.46 3.25
CA PHE A 217 20.00 2.53 3.88
C PHE A 217 19.83 3.71 2.93
N VAL A 218 18.64 4.32 2.92
CA VAL A 218 18.32 5.49 2.08
C VAL A 218 18.12 6.74 2.93
N SER A 219 17.14 6.69 3.84
CA SER A 219 16.74 7.81 4.70
C SER A 219 15.83 7.30 5.81
N GLU A 220 15.82 7.99 6.95
CA GLU A 220 14.70 7.91 7.90
C GLU A 220 13.46 8.61 7.30
N LEU A 221 12.27 8.06 7.52
CA LEU A 221 11.00 8.70 7.22
C LEU A 221 10.72 9.82 8.24
N PRO A 222 10.04 10.92 7.83
CA PRO A 222 9.59 11.91 8.80
C PRO A 222 8.72 11.28 9.91
N ILE A 223 8.84 11.79 11.13
CA ILE A 223 8.16 11.25 12.31
C ILE A 223 6.65 11.06 12.05
N GLY A 224 6.15 9.86 12.34
CA GLY A 224 4.74 9.49 12.21
C GLY A 224 4.30 9.11 10.79
N ILE A 225 5.18 9.22 9.79
CA ILE A 225 4.90 8.77 8.42
C ILE A 225 5.20 7.28 8.31
N GLN A 226 4.26 6.54 7.71
CA GLN A 226 4.39 5.10 7.47
C GLN A 226 4.47 4.72 6.00
N ASP A 227 4.03 5.60 5.10
CA ASP A 227 3.86 5.29 3.68
C ASP A 227 4.62 6.27 2.79
N TYR A 228 5.22 5.72 1.73
CA TYR A 228 5.96 6.44 0.71
C TYR A 228 5.79 5.78 -0.65
N VAL A 229 6.09 6.51 -1.72
CA VAL A 229 6.13 5.97 -3.09
C VAL A 229 7.38 6.43 -3.82
N TRP A 230 7.89 5.60 -4.72
CA TRP A 230 8.93 6.01 -5.66
C TRP A 230 8.28 6.61 -6.91
N ILE A 231 8.62 7.84 -7.25
CA ILE A 231 8.15 8.46 -8.51
C ILE A 231 9.04 8.06 -9.70
N ASN A 232 10.31 7.77 -9.43
CA ASN A 232 11.29 7.21 -10.37
C ASN A 232 12.35 6.43 -9.57
N ASP A 233 13.50 6.15 -10.17
CA ASP A 233 14.62 5.38 -9.59
C ASP A 233 15.42 6.14 -8.52
N THR A 234 15.19 7.44 -8.35
CA THR A 234 15.99 8.31 -7.45
C THR A 234 15.16 9.17 -6.52
N GLN A 235 13.86 9.31 -6.79
CA GLN A 235 13.00 10.24 -6.06
C GLN A 235 11.87 9.51 -5.33
N ILE A 236 11.72 9.84 -4.05
CA ILE A 236 10.72 9.28 -3.14
C ILE A 236 9.77 10.39 -2.73
N LEU A 237 8.48 10.09 -2.64
CA LEU A 237 7.45 11.02 -2.21
C LEU A 237 6.77 10.52 -0.94
N VAL A 238 6.52 11.42 0.00
CA VAL A 238 5.70 11.20 1.20
C VAL A 238 4.60 12.26 1.29
N GLY A 239 3.47 11.87 1.88
CA GLY A 239 2.40 12.78 2.27
C GLY A 239 2.50 13.11 3.75
N SER A 240 2.31 14.37 4.12
CA SER A 240 2.20 14.79 5.52
C SER A 240 1.17 15.90 5.66
N GLY A 241 0.04 15.60 6.32
CA GLY A 241 -1.13 16.46 6.29
C GLY A 241 -1.61 16.64 4.85
N ASN A 242 -1.76 17.87 4.40
CA ASN A 242 -2.21 18.20 3.04
C ASN A 242 -1.05 18.57 2.09
N LYS A 243 0.19 18.15 2.38
CA LYS A 243 1.38 18.50 1.59
C LYS A 243 2.16 17.27 1.17
N LEU A 244 2.83 17.39 0.03
CA LEU A 244 3.74 16.39 -0.50
C LEU A 244 5.19 16.85 -0.32
N TYR A 245 6.03 15.92 0.10
CA TYR A 245 7.47 16.13 0.28
C TYR A 245 8.24 15.08 -0.50
N MET A 246 9.35 15.49 -1.10
CA MET A 246 10.20 14.66 -1.93
C MET A 246 11.60 14.55 -1.33
N TYR A 247 12.15 13.35 -1.36
CA TYR A 247 13.55 13.07 -1.08
C TYR A 247 14.22 12.61 -2.38
N ASP A 248 15.38 13.18 -2.70
CA ASP A 248 16.16 12.82 -3.88
C ASP A 248 17.44 12.12 -3.42
N THR A 249 17.60 10.84 -3.77
CA THR A 249 18.74 10.03 -3.33
C THR A 249 20.08 10.46 -3.93
N LEU A 250 20.06 11.34 -4.94
CA LEU A 250 21.25 11.93 -5.54
C LEU A 250 21.53 13.35 -5.02
N GLY A 251 20.62 13.92 -4.24
CA GLY A 251 20.69 15.27 -3.70
C GLY A 251 21.22 15.34 -2.28
N GLU A 252 20.96 16.47 -1.63
CA GLU A 252 21.17 16.61 -0.19
C GLU A 252 20.17 15.72 0.57
N PRO A 253 20.56 15.14 1.72
CA PRO A 253 19.74 14.21 2.48
C PRO A 253 18.63 14.94 3.27
N GLU A 254 17.66 15.52 2.55
CA GLU A 254 16.55 16.29 3.13
C GLU A 254 15.23 16.08 2.38
N TRP A 255 14.13 16.15 3.14
CA TRP A 255 12.76 16.11 2.61
C TRP A 255 12.29 17.52 2.23
N ASN A 256 12.14 17.75 0.94
CA ASN A 256 11.74 19.03 0.38
C ASN A 256 10.26 19.07 0.03
N ARG A 257 9.52 20.11 0.45
CA ARG A 257 8.11 20.26 0.06
C ARG A 257 8.02 20.56 -1.45
N VAL A 258 7.23 19.76 -2.17
CA VAL A 258 7.07 19.88 -3.63
C VAL A 258 5.67 20.27 -4.10
N ALA A 259 4.64 20.03 -3.28
CA ALA A 259 3.26 20.40 -3.61
C ALA A 259 2.40 20.58 -2.35
N SER A 260 1.27 21.28 -2.51
CA SER A 260 0.21 21.44 -1.51
C SER A 260 -1.12 21.03 -2.12
N LEU A 261 -1.94 20.32 -1.35
CA LEU A 261 -3.29 19.91 -1.72
C LEU A 261 -4.38 20.68 -0.97
N GLU A 262 -4.00 21.76 -0.30
CA GLU A 262 -4.91 22.58 0.51
C GLU A 262 -6.11 23.12 -0.28
N ASP A 263 -5.86 23.53 -1.53
CA ASP A 263 -6.85 24.09 -2.45
C ASP A 263 -7.82 23.05 -3.01
N TYR A 264 -7.50 21.75 -2.87
CA TYR A 264 -8.38 20.65 -3.26
C TYR A 264 -9.28 20.16 -2.11
N GLY A 265 -9.28 20.84 -0.96
CA GLY A 265 -10.07 20.42 0.19
C GLY A 265 -9.52 19.19 0.91
N ILE A 266 -8.31 18.76 0.57
CA ILE A 266 -7.64 17.62 1.22
C ILE A 266 -7.05 18.06 2.56
N LYS A 267 -7.29 17.25 3.59
CA LYS A 267 -6.84 17.51 4.97
C LYS A 267 -5.63 16.68 5.35
N ASN A 268 -5.69 15.36 5.14
CA ASN A 268 -4.67 14.43 5.59
C ASN A 268 -4.44 13.31 4.57
N ILE A 269 -3.27 13.29 3.96
CA ILE A 269 -2.82 12.24 3.03
C ILE A 269 -2.35 11.04 3.84
N THR A 270 -2.85 9.86 3.50
CA THR A 270 -2.51 8.62 4.21
C THR A 270 -1.75 7.63 3.34
N ARG A 271 -2.05 7.56 2.04
CA ARG A 271 -1.37 6.67 1.08
C ARG A 271 -1.31 7.28 -0.32
N MET A 272 -0.42 6.76 -1.15
CA MET A 272 -0.27 7.18 -2.53
C MET A 272 0.08 6.01 -3.44
N ALA A 273 -0.11 6.17 -4.75
CA ALA A 273 0.42 5.30 -5.78
C ALA A 273 0.78 6.10 -7.03
N ILE A 274 1.81 5.68 -7.77
CA ILE A 274 2.26 6.33 -9.01
C ILE A 274 1.90 5.44 -10.20
N SER A 275 1.41 6.04 -11.30
CA SER A 275 1.09 5.28 -12.51
C SER A 275 2.37 4.72 -13.17
N PRO A 276 2.30 3.62 -13.94
CA PRO A 276 3.49 2.99 -14.53
C PRO A 276 4.36 3.94 -15.38
N ASN A 277 3.75 4.94 -16.02
CA ASN A 277 4.46 5.96 -16.79
C ASN A 277 4.94 7.18 -15.99
N GLY A 278 4.69 7.23 -14.68
CA GLY A 278 5.09 8.33 -13.79
C GLY A 278 4.33 9.64 -13.99
N LYS A 279 3.18 9.64 -14.67
CA LYS A 279 2.43 10.85 -15.03
C LYS A 279 1.17 11.10 -14.19
N LYS A 280 0.78 10.15 -13.36
CA LYS A 280 -0.37 10.28 -12.46
C LYS A 280 -0.02 9.81 -11.07
N ILE A 281 -0.66 10.43 -10.10
CA ILE A 281 -0.63 10.02 -8.70
C ILE A 281 -2.06 9.75 -8.23
N ALA A 282 -2.25 8.61 -7.57
CA ALA A 282 -3.41 8.35 -6.74
C ALA A 282 -3.06 8.77 -5.31
N ILE A 283 -3.95 9.47 -4.62
CA ILE A 283 -3.77 9.95 -3.26
C ILE A 283 -4.98 9.52 -2.45
N VAL A 284 -4.75 8.80 -1.36
CA VAL A 284 -5.77 8.51 -0.36
C VAL A 284 -5.71 9.60 0.69
N ALA A 285 -6.83 10.24 0.96
CA ALA A 285 -6.87 11.31 1.94
C ALA A 285 -8.21 11.47 2.66
N GLU A 286 -8.15 12.02 3.87
CA GLU A 286 -9.32 12.58 4.56
C GLU A 286 -9.73 13.91 3.90
N GLU A 287 -11.04 14.08 3.71
CA GLU A 287 -11.66 15.35 3.33
C GLU A 287 -11.71 16.35 4.51
N LYS A 288 -11.73 17.65 4.18
CA LYS A 288 -11.93 18.74 5.15
C LYS A 288 -13.37 18.83 5.65
#